data_AF-A0A7V6WI02-F1
#
_entry.id   AF-A0A7V6WI02-F1
#
_cell.length_a   1.000
_cell.length_b   1.000
_cell.length_c   1.000
_cell.angle_alpha   90.00
_cell.angle_beta   90.00
_cell.angle_gamma   90.00
#
_symmetry.space_group_name_H-M   'P 1'
#
loop_
_entity.id
_entity.type
_entity.pdbx_description
1 polymer ?
#
loop_
_entity_poly.entity_id
_entity_poly.type
_entity_poly.pdbx_seq_one_letter_code
_entity_poly.pdbx_strand_id
1 'polypeptide(L)'
;MPTRVFTGAVSIAHQWVAQVLKPGMIAVDATAGNGRDTLFLARLVGKTGKIYAFDIQEEALRKTRLLLETHGAFAQVRLIKDSHENLGTYIDEPVTVIMFNLGYLPGGNKKIVTRPETTLGALQ
;
A
#
# COMPACT_ATOMS: atom_id res chain seq x y z
N MET A 1 2.25 16.06 27.66
CA MET A 1 2.31 15.48 26.30
C MET A 1 1.14 14.53 26.15
N PRO A 2 0.38 14.51 25.03
CA PRO A 2 -0.69 13.54 24.87
C PRO A 2 -0.10 12.13 24.82
N THR A 3 -0.67 11.23 25.62
CA THR A 3 -0.26 9.83 25.68
C THR A 3 -0.49 9.19 24.32
N ARG A 4 0.57 8.72 23.66
CA ARG A 4 0.43 7.93 22.43
C ARG A 4 -0.11 6.55 22.80
N VAL A 5 -1.38 6.31 22.52
CA VAL A 5 -2.01 4.99 22.68
C VAL A 5 -1.74 4.18 21.42
N PHE A 6 -1.04 3.06 21.56
CA PHE A 6 -0.83 2.11 20.48
C PHE A 6 -1.93 1.05 20.53
N THR A 7 -2.71 0.96 19.47
CA THR A 7 -3.90 0.08 19.41
C THR A 7 -3.67 -1.19 18.59
N GLY A 8 -2.61 -1.25 17.76
CA GLY A 8 -2.23 -2.43 16.99
C GLY A 8 -1.05 -2.19 16.03
N ALA A 9 -0.51 -3.25 15.42
CA ALA A 9 0.66 -3.16 14.54
C ALA A 9 0.45 -2.20 13.35
N VAL A 10 -0.74 -2.23 12.74
CA VAL A 10 -1.09 -1.32 11.63
C VAL A 10 -1.06 0.15 12.07
N SER A 11 -1.58 0.46 13.27
CA SER A 11 -1.58 1.86 13.74
C SER A 11 -0.18 2.34 14.10
N ILE A 12 0.70 1.46 14.60
CA ILE A 12 2.13 1.76 14.80
C ILE A 12 2.80 2.04 13.45
N ALA A 13 2.59 1.18 12.45
CA ALA A 13 3.16 1.35 11.12
C ALA A 13 2.71 2.67 10.48
N HIS A 14 1.42 3.00 10.53
CA HIS A 14 0.90 4.29 10.05
C HIS A 14 1.56 5.48 10.75
N GLN A 15 1.79 5.41 12.06
CA GLN A 15 2.47 6.48 12.78
C GLN A 15 3.93 6.66 12.35
N TRP A 16 4.65 5.58 12.05
CA TRP A 16 6.02 5.68 11.53
C TRP A 16 6.05 6.26 10.12
N VAL A 17 5.16 5.78 9.25
CA VAL A 17 5.05 6.29 7.88
C VAL A 17 4.70 7.78 7.86
N ALA A 18 3.75 8.23 8.68
CA ALA A 18 3.36 9.64 8.75
C ALA A 18 4.50 10.58 9.21
N GLN A 19 5.53 10.06 9.89
CA GLN A 19 6.68 10.86 10.31
C GLN A 19 7.63 11.13 9.13
N VAL A 20 7.76 10.20 8.19
CA VAL A 20 8.75 10.26 7.11
C VAL A 20 8.15 10.65 5.75
N LEU A 21 6.92 10.22 5.45
CA LEU A 21 6.27 10.45 4.16
C LEU A 21 5.68 11.87 4.09
N LYS A 22 6.03 12.61 3.05
CA LYS A 22 5.63 14.02 2.85
C LYS A 22 4.89 14.19 1.51
N PRO A 23 4.15 15.31 1.34
CA PRO A 23 3.54 15.62 0.05
C PRO A 23 4.56 15.65 -1.09
N GLY A 24 4.19 15.13 -2.25
CA GLY A 24 5.07 15.01 -3.42
C GLY A 24 5.97 13.79 -3.46
N MET A 25 6.05 13.00 -2.38
CA MET A 25 6.88 11.80 -2.33
C MET A 25 6.22 10.59 -2.99
N ILE A 26 7.03 9.53 -3.17
CA ILE A 26 6.60 8.25 -3.74
C ILE A 26 6.49 7.22 -2.62
N ALA A 27 5.38 6.48 -2.60
CA ALA A 27 5.21 5.32 -1.72
C ALA A 27 4.62 4.12 -2.46
N VAL A 28 4.79 2.95 -1.87
CA VAL A 28 4.31 1.68 -2.40
C VAL A 28 3.42 1.00 -1.37
N ASP A 29 2.27 0.51 -1.82
CA ASP A 29 1.46 -0.48 -1.11
C ASP A 29 1.65 -1.83 -1.82
N ALA A 30 2.41 -2.74 -1.23
CA ALA A 30 2.74 -4.02 -1.84
C ALA A 30 1.61 -5.06 -1.73
N THR A 31 0.51 -4.72 -1.03
CA THR A 31 -0.59 -5.62 -0.70
C THR A 31 -1.91 -4.85 -0.61
N ALA A 32 -2.37 -4.28 -1.72
CA ALA A 32 -3.44 -3.28 -1.74
C ALA A 32 -4.73 -3.75 -1.05
N GLY A 33 -5.16 -5.00 -1.29
CA GLY A 33 -6.27 -5.61 -0.58
C GLY A 33 -7.58 -4.79 -0.67
N ASN A 34 -8.08 -4.33 0.47
CA ASN A 34 -9.28 -3.46 0.52
C ASN A 34 -8.94 -1.95 0.36
N GLY A 35 -7.69 -1.60 0.10
CA GLY A 35 -7.22 -0.24 -0.22
C GLY A 35 -7.03 0.70 0.96
N ARG A 36 -7.07 0.21 2.21
CA ARG A 36 -6.96 1.07 3.41
C ARG A 36 -5.58 1.69 3.55
N ASP A 37 -4.54 0.88 3.38
CA ASP A 37 -3.15 1.35 3.42
C ASP A 37 -2.87 2.24 2.21
N THR A 38 -3.33 1.85 1.01
CA THR A 38 -3.27 2.68 -0.20
C THR A 38 -3.90 4.07 0.01
N LEU A 39 -5.12 4.15 0.57
CA LEU A 39 -5.80 5.42 0.84
C LEU A 39 -5.05 6.26 1.89
N PHE A 40 -4.54 5.61 2.94
CA PHE A 40 -3.72 6.28 3.95
C PHE A 40 -2.48 6.93 3.32
N LEU A 41 -1.73 6.18 2.51
CA LEU A 41 -0.56 6.68 1.78
C LEU A 41 -0.94 7.81 0.80
N ALA A 42 -2.01 7.61 0.03
CA ALA A 42 -2.49 8.59 -0.95
C ALA A 42 -2.84 9.94 -0.32
N ARG A 43 -3.34 9.95 0.92
CA ARG A 43 -3.61 11.19 1.68
C ARG A 43 -2.34 11.91 2.12
N LEU A 44 -1.29 11.16 2.49
CA LEU A 44 -0.03 11.74 2.95
C LEU A 44 0.80 12.33 1.81
N VAL A 45 0.88 11.63 0.67
CA VAL A 45 1.65 12.10 -0.49
C VAL A 45 0.96 13.24 -1.25
N GLY A 46 -0.36 13.41 -1.04
CA GLY A 46 -1.14 14.47 -1.67
C GLY A 46 -1.21 14.36 -3.20
N LYS A 47 -1.67 15.44 -3.85
CA LYS A 47 -1.94 15.47 -5.30
C LYS A 47 -0.68 15.44 -6.18
N THR A 48 0.47 15.80 -5.62
CA THR A 48 1.74 15.88 -6.35
C THR A 48 2.62 14.64 -6.14
N GLY A 49 2.24 13.75 -5.24
CA GLY A 49 2.96 12.50 -5.02
C GLY A 49 2.46 11.37 -5.91
N LYS A 50 3.05 10.18 -5.70
CA LYS A 50 2.73 8.99 -6.49
C LYS A 50 2.66 7.76 -5.59
N ILE A 51 1.64 6.93 -5.78
CA ILE A 51 1.49 5.64 -5.13
C ILE A 51 1.49 4.53 -6.16
N TYR A 52 2.28 3.50 -5.94
CA TYR A 52 2.17 2.23 -6.66
C TYR A 52 1.52 1.21 -5.73
N ALA A 53 0.38 0.65 -6.12
CA ALA A 53 -0.35 -0.32 -5.30
C ALA A 53 -0.53 -1.64 -6.04
N PHE A 54 -0.02 -2.72 -5.43
CA PHE A 54 0.05 -4.05 -6.03
C PHE A 54 -0.93 -5.00 -5.36
N ASP A 55 -1.59 -5.81 -6.18
CA ASP A 55 -2.30 -6.99 -5.71
C ASP A 55 -2.47 -7.98 -6.87
N ILE A 56 -2.31 -9.28 -6.59
CA ILE A 56 -2.51 -10.33 -7.60
C ILE A 56 -4.00 -10.57 -7.90
N GLN A 57 -4.89 -10.06 -7.05
CA GLN A 57 -6.33 -10.24 -7.15
C GLN A 57 -7.01 -9.03 -7.80
N GLU A 58 -7.67 -9.24 -8.95
CA GLU A 58 -8.48 -8.21 -9.62
C GLU A 58 -9.51 -7.57 -8.67
N GLU A 59 -10.16 -8.39 -7.84
CA GLU A 59 -11.17 -7.92 -6.91
C GLU A 59 -10.61 -6.98 -5.84
N ALA A 60 -9.37 -7.20 -5.39
CA ALA A 60 -8.70 -6.29 -4.45
C ALA A 60 -8.45 -4.93 -5.11
N LEU A 61 -7.95 -4.92 -6.34
CA LEU A 61 -7.73 -3.69 -7.10
C LEU A 61 -9.04 -2.94 -7.37
N ARG A 62 -10.12 -3.65 -7.70
CA ARG A 62 -11.45 -3.05 -7.90
C ARG A 62 -11.97 -2.38 -6.61
N LYS A 63 -11.85 -3.06 -5.46
CA LYS A 63 -12.22 -2.49 -4.15
C LYS A 63 -11.37 -1.28 -3.79
N THR A 64 -10.06 -1.38 -4.01
CA THR A 64 -9.11 -0.29 -3.77
C THR A 64 -9.43 0.93 -4.64
N ARG A 65 -9.69 0.72 -5.93
CA ARG A 65 -10.10 1.78 -6.87
C ARG A 65 -11.36 2.50 -6.38
N LEU A 66 -12.42 1.75 -6.09
CA LEU A 66 -13.69 2.32 -5.64
C LEU A 66 -13.51 3.15 -4.36
N LEU A 67 -12.72 2.64 -3.40
CA LEU A 67 -12.43 3.36 -2.17
C LEU A 67 -11.69 4.68 -2.44
N LEU A 68 -10.68 4.66 -3.33
CA LEU A 68 -9.89 5.84 -3.67
C LEU A 68 -10.71 6.89 -4.45
N GLU A 69 -11.53 6.46 -5.41
CA GLU A 69 -12.42 7.34 -6.18
C GLU A 69 -13.44 8.02 -5.26
N THR A 70 -14.04 7.27 -4.32
CA THR A 70 -14.96 7.80 -3.31
C THR A 70 -14.34 8.91 -2.45
N HIS A 71 -13.02 8.87 -2.26
CA HIS A 71 -12.28 9.87 -1.47
C HIS A 71 -11.51 10.88 -2.32
N GLY A 72 -11.68 10.88 -3.65
CA GLY A 72 -10.97 11.78 -4.55
C GLY A 72 -9.44 11.63 -4.54
N ALA A 73 -8.95 10.44 -4.19
CA ALA A 73 -7.53 10.14 -3.99
C ALA A 73 -6.95 9.19 -5.06
N PHE A 74 -7.72 8.87 -6.11
CA PHE A 74 -7.28 7.92 -7.13
C PHE A 74 -6.25 8.50 -8.11
N ALA A 75 -6.26 9.82 -8.34
CA ALA A 75 -5.43 10.45 -9.36
C ALA A 75 -3.91 10.24 -9.16
N GLN A 76 -3.46 10.12 -7.92
CA GLN A 76 -2.07 9.87 -7.55
C GLN A 76 -1.71 8.37 -7.45
N VAL A 77 -2.63 7.45 -7.77
CA VAL A 77 -2.44 6.00 -7.54
C VAL A 77 -2.39 5.23 -8.85
N ARG A 78 -1.34 4.44 -9.03
CA ARG A 78 -1.23 3.42 -10.07
C ARG A 78 -1.52 2.05 -9.46
N LEU A 79 -2.64 1.45 -9.86
CA LEU A 79 -2.98 0.06 -9.49
C LEU A 79 -2.31 -0.91 -10.45
N ILE A 80 -1.65 -1.93 -9.90
CA ILE A 80 -0.89 -2.92 -10.66
C ILE A 80 -1.36 -4.31 -10.27
N LYS A 81 -1.83 -5.05 -11.27
CA LYS A 81 -2.24 -6.44 -11.10
C LYS A 81 -1.06 -7.37 -11.31
N ASP A 82 -0.19 -7.39 -10.33
CA ASP A 82 0.98 -8.26 -10.30
C ASP A 82 1.43 -8.49 -8.86
N SER A 83 2.33 -9.47 -8.67
CA SER A 83 2.99 -9.72 -7.41
C SER A 83 3.94 -8.57 -7.05
N HIS A 84 4.04 -8.27 -5.76
CA HIS A 84 5.01 -7.29 -5.25
C HIS A 84 6.47 -7.69 -5.47
N GLU A 85 6.75 -8.95 -5.79
CA GLU A 85 8.12 -9.37 -6.16
C GLU A 85 8.62 -8.70 -7.45
N ASN A 86 7.69 -8.23 -8.31
CA ASN A 86 8.00 -7.57 -9.57
C ASN A 86 8.14 -6.05 -9.45
N LEU A 87 8.25 -5.49 -8.24
CA LEU A 87 8.33 -4.04 -8.00
C LEU A 87 9.35 -3.33 -8.91
N GLY A 88 10.55 -3.90 -9.04
CA GLY A 88 11.64 -3.33 -9.85
C GLY A 88 11.36 -3.26 -11.36
N THR A 89 10.33 -3.95 -11.86
CA THR A 89 9.90 -3.84 -13.26
C THR A 89 8.99 -2.64 -13.51
N TYR A 90 8.35 -2.11 -12.46
CA TYR A 90 7.36 -1.04 -12.56
C TYR A 90 7.86 0.30 -12.01
N ILE A 91 8.90 0.28 -11.19
CA ILE A 91 9.38 1.43 -10.43
C ILE A 91 10.89 1.59 -10.65
N ASP A 92 11.25 2.63 -11.39
CA ASP A 92 12.63 3.08 -11.66
C ASP A 92 12.98 4.38 -10.91
N GLU A 93 12.09 4.82 -10.02
CA GLU A 93 12.19 6.06 -9.24
C GLU A 93 12.47 5.77 -7.75
N PRO A 94 13.15 6.66 -6.99
CA PRO A 94 13.34 6.49 -5.55
C PRO A 94 12.02 6.45 -4.78
N VAL A 95 11.84 5.41 -3.97
CA VAL A 95 10.67 5.22 -3.09
C VAL A 95 10.99 5.60 -1.65
N THR A 96 10.13 6.39 -1.01
CA THR A 96 10.32 6.79 0.39
C THR A 96 9.85 5.71 1.36
N VAL A 97 8.73 5.06 1.06
CA VAL A 97 8.09 4.07 1.93
C VAL A 97 7.51 2.93 1.09
N ILE A 98 7.72 1.70 1.55
CA ILE A 98 7.01 0.52 1.06
C ILE A 98 6.27 -0.10 2.25
N MET A 99 4.96 -0.31 2.11
CA MET A 99 4.13 -0.99 3.10
C MET A 99 3.77 -2.40 2.64
N PHE A 100 3.98 -3.37 3.54
CA PHE A 100 3.53 -4.74 3.39
C PHE A 100 2.58 -5.09 4.54
N ASN A 101 1.38 -5.56 4.21
CA ASN A 101 0.42 -6.06 5.18
C ASN A 101 0.12 -7.54 4.88
N LEU A 102 1.00 -8.39 5.39
CA LEU A 102 1.05 -9.80 5.02
C LEU A 102 -0.12 -10.58 5.65
N GLY A 103 -0.73 -11.45 4.84
CA GLY A 103 -1.91 -12.20 5.20
C GLY A 103 -2.72 -12.59 3.98
N TYR A 104 -4.03 -12.68 4.16
CA TYR A 104 -5.00 -12.95 3.11
C TYR A 104 -5.98 -11.77 2.98
N LEU A 105 -6.58 -11.58 1.81
CA LEU A 105 -7.62 -10.58 1.62
C LEU A 105 -8.83 -10.88 2.54
N PRO A 106 -9.23 -9.94 3.43
CA PRO A 106 -10.40 -10.15 4.28
C PRO A 106 -11.68 -10.36 3.46
N GLY A 107 -12.37 -11.47 3.71
CA GLY A 107 -13.55 -11.88 2.94
C GLY A 107 -13.25 -12.49 1.56
N GLY A 108 -11.97 -12.69 1.22
CA GLY A 108 -11.52 -13.34 -0.01
C GLY A 108 -11.18 -14.83 0.17
N ASN A 109 -10.65 -15.43 -0.88
CA ASN A 109 -10.18 -16.81 -0.87
C ASN A 109 -8.90 -16.94 -0.03
N LYS A 110 -8.98 -17.59 1.15
CA LYS A 110 -7.85 -17.77 2.08
C LYS A 110 -6.69 -18.61 1.53
N LYS A 111 -6.87 -19.32 0.40
CA LYS A 111 -5.77 -20.01 -0.29
C LYS A 111 -4.78 -19.05 -0.95
N ILE A 112 -5.22 -17.81 -1.19
CA ILE A 112 -4.38 -16.73 -1.70
C ILE A 112 -3.85 -15.98 -0.47
N VAL A 113 -2.58 -16.23 -0.16
CA VAL A 113 -1.89 -15.70 1.02
C VAL A 113 -0.50 -15.26 0.60
N THR A 114 -0.01 -14.16 1.17
CA THR A 114 1.39 -13.73 0.99
C THR A 114 2.34 -14.82 1.49
N ARG A 115 3.38 -15.12 0.71
CA ARG A 115 4.37 -16.15 1.05
C ARG A 115 5.73 -15.52 1.39
N PRO A 116 6.51 -16.11 2.31
CA PRO A 116 7.84 -15.60 2.64
C PRO A 116 8.75 -15.45 1.43
N GLU A 117 8.67 -16.39 0.48
CA GLU A 117 9.56 -16.43 -0.69
C GLU A 117 9.32 -15.21 -1.61
N THR A 118 8.06 -14.87 -1.88
CA THR A 118 7.71 -13.70 -2.73
C THR A 118 8.03 -12.39 -2.03
N THR A 119 7.93 -12.36 -0.70
CA THR A 119 8.26 -11.19 0.12
C THR A 119 9.77 -10.91 0.12
N LEU A 120 10.60 -11.96 0.18
CA LEU A 120 12.05 -11.82 0.12
C LEU A 120 12.52 -11.29 -1.25
N GLY A 121 11.88 -11.72 -2.34
CA GLY A 121 12.18 -11.19 -3.68
C GLY A 121 11.95 -9.68 -3.81
N ALA A 122 10.94 -9.14 -3.11
CA ALA A 122 10.63 -7.71 -3.13
C ALA A 122 11.61 -6.82 -2.35
N LEU A 123 12.51 -7.39 -1.56
CA LEU A 123 13.49 -6.66 -0.74
C LEU A 123 14.88 -6.56 -1.37
N GLN A 124 15.10 -7.23 -2.51
CA GLN A 124 16.35 -7.24 -3.28
C GLN A 124 16.32 -6.18 -4.37
#